data_AF-A0A411HPK4-F1
#
_entry.id   AF-A0A411HPK4-F1
#
_cell.length_a   1.000
_cell.length_b   1.000
_cell.length_c   1.000
_cell.angle_alpha   90.00
_cell.angle_beta   90.00
_cell.angle_gamma   90.00
#
_symmetry.space_group_name_H-M   'P 1'
#
loop_
_entity.id
_entity.type
_entity.pdbx_description
1 polymer ?
#
loop_
_entity_poly.entity_id
_entity_poly.type
_entity_poly.pdbx_seq_one_letter_code
_entity_poly.pdbx_strand_id
1 'polypeptide(L)'
;MIGTSKSKTIHYKNVQITGGIVLQDVLKVAIGQASNASKPKLRQQSINPDSDAVIFVNRFEDYSGITFGQLVTLEAGRVQRFITVDDDADYYSIDSMTSDKIPYPDGETAGNTEHSKAAKRREFLESVLYFGVLGNHMVLLQSAGLRSNNLEAHLTWLLGTHTSAIPEGAMLSLRACSKSQSMRPAC
;
A
#
# COMPACT_ATOMS: atom_id res chain seq x y z
N MET A 1 23.27 -18.13 18.29
CA MET A 1 22.05 -17.36 18.00
C MET A 1 21.35 -18.01 16.82
N ILE A 2 20.25 -18.72 17.05
CA ILE A 2 19.44 -19.30 15.96
C ILE A 2 18.55 -18.16 15.46
N GLY A 3 18.86 -17.63 14.27
CA GLY A 3 18.00 -16.64 13.61
C GLY A 3 16.66 -17.30 13.29
N THR A 4 15.59 -16.84 13.93
CA THR A 4 14.23 -17.30 13.62
C THR A 4 13.87 -16.83 12.21
N SER A 5 13.80 -17.77 11.26
CA SER A 5 13.34 -17.43 9.91
C SER A 5 11.84 -17.15 9.96
N LYS A 6 11.45 -15.91 9.60
CA LYS A 6 10.04 -15.56 9.45
C LYS A 6 9.60 -15.98 8.05
N SER A 7 8.83 -17.07 7.96
CA SER A 7 8.19 -17.46 6.71
C SER A 7 7.18 -16.39 6.29
N LYS A 8 7.22 -16.00 5.02
CA LYS A 8 6.25 -15.07 4.41
C LYS A 8 5.60 -15.73 3.20
N THR A 9 4.28 -15.66 3.14
CA THR A 9 3.51 -16.18 2.00
C THR A 9 3.41 -15.14 0.90
N ILE A 10 3.76 -15.51 -0.32
CA ILE A 10 3.58 -14.69 -1.52
C ILE A 10 2.36 -15.20 -2.27
N HIS A 11 1.44 -14.30 -2.61
CA HIS A 11 0.23 -14.63 -3.34
C HIS A 11 0.35 -14.17 -4.79
N TYR A 12 0.17 -15.09 -5.73
CA TYR A 12 0.11 -14.75 -7.15
C TYR A 12 -1.34 -14.45 -7.56
N LYS A 13 -1.49 -13.43 -8.42
CA LYS A 13 -2.74 -13.01 -9.05
C LYS A 13 -2.51 -12.75 -10.53
N ASN A 14 -3.46 -13.15 -11.36
CA ASN A 14 -3.57 -12.68 -12.73
C ASN A 14 -4.62 -11.56 -12.77
N VAL A 15 -4.22 -10.41 -13.27
CA VAL A 15 -5.07 -9.22 -13.37
C VAL A 15 -5.76 -9.22 -14.72
N GLN A 16 -7.09 -9.13 -14.69
CA GLN A 16 -7.90 -9.03 -15.89
C GLN A 16 -8.56 -7.67 -15.93
N ILE A 17 -8.36 -6.98 -17.05
CA ILE A 17 -8.99 -5.71 -17.36
C ILE A 17 -9.75 -5.90 -18.68
N THR A 18 -11.03 -5.52 -18.72
CA THR A 18 -11.84 -5.56 -19.94
C THR A 18 -11.15 -4.79 -21.07
N GLY A 19 -11.20 -5.32 -22.30
CA GLY A 19 -10.57 -4.69 -23.46
C GLY A 19 -9.10 -5.10 -23.70
N GLY A 20 -8.58 -6.10 -22.99
CA GLY A 20 -7.22 -6.63 -23.24
C GLY A 20 -6.10 -5.71 -22.77
N ILE A 21 -6.42 -4.80 -21.86
CA ILE A 21 -5.50 -3.79 -21.34
C ILE A 21 -4.42 -4.44 -20.47
N VAL A 22 -3.18 -3.99 -20.64
CA VAL A 22 -2.04 -4.43 -19.82
C VAL A 22 -1.93 -3.53 -18.59
N LEU A 23 -2.09 -4.14 -17.42
CA LEU A 23 -2.07 -3.45 -16.12
C LEU A 23 -0.77 -2.67 -15.91
N GLN A 24 0.39 -3.29 -16.19
CA GLN A 24 1.69 -2.66 -15.96
C GLN A 24 1.82 -1.33 -16.72
N ASP A 25 1.40 -1.29 -17.98
CA ASP A 25 1.48 -0.10 -18.83
C ASP A 25 0.54 0.99 -18.33
N VAL A 26 -0.70 0.63 -18.02
CA VAL A 26 -1.70 1.58 -17.52
C VAL A 26 -1.32 2.13 -16.15
N LEU A 27 -0.71 1.33 -15.27
CA LEU A 27 -0.21 1.84 -13.99
C LEU A 27 0.95 2.83 -14.17
N LYS A 28 1.85 2.59 -15.13
CA LYS A 28 2.94 3.52 -15.45
C LYS A 28 2.41 4.84 -15.98
N VAL A 29 1.35 4.82 -16.80
CA VAL A 29 0.66 6.04 -17.23
C VAL A 29 -0.03 6.73 -16.06
N ALA A 30 -0.80 5.99 -15.26
CA ALA A 30 -1.61 6.54 -14.18
C ALA A 30 -0.78 7.10 -13.00
N ILE A 31 0.40 6.57 -12.71
CA ILE A 31 1.24 6.99 -11.56
C ILE A 31 2.55 7.65 -12.00
N GLY A 32 2.85 7.66 -13.31
CA GLY A 32 4.06 8.25 -13.87
C GLY A 32 4.20 9.75 -13.62
N GLN A 33 5.39 10.30 -13.89
CA GLN A 33 5.73 11.69 -13.55
C GLN A 33 4.79 12.74 -14.17
N ALA A 34 4.21 12.46 -15.34
CA ALA A 34 3.29 13.36 -16.03
C ALA A 34 1.84 13.27 -15.53
N SER A 35 1.53 12.33 -14.63
CA SER A 35 0.17 12.11 -14.14
C SER A 35 -0.21 13.04 -13.00
N ASN A 36 -1.52 13.37 -12.93
CA ASN A 36 -2.13 14.03 -11.78
C ASN A 36 -2.09 13.18 -10.49
N ALA A 37 -1.76 11.88 -10.58
CA ALA A 37 -1.57 10.96 -9.46
C ALA A 37 -0.08 10.65 -9.19
N SER A 38 0.86 11.44 -9.73
CA SER A 38 2.31 11.20 -9.61
C SER A 38 2.86 11.27 -8.17
N LYS A 39 2.23 12.04 -7.28
CA LYS A 39 2.63 12.15 -5.85
C LYS A 39 1.66 11.39 -4.94
N PRO A 40 2.13 10.76 -3.84
CA PRO A 40 1.28 9.99 -2.93
C PRO A 40 0.04 10.75 -2.46
N LYS A 41 0.21 12.04 -2.09
CA LYS A 41 -0.89 12.92 -1.66
C LYS A 41 -2.00 13.06 -2.72
N LEU A 42 -1.65 12.99 -4.01
CA LEU A 42 -2.59 13.17 -5.12
C LEU A 42 -3.32 11.88 -5.52
N ARG A 43 -3.05 10.75 -4.85
CA ARG A 43 -3.69 9.46 -5.10
C ARG A 43 -4.17 8.80 -3.81
N GLN A 44 -4.56 9.63 -2.85
CA GLN A 44 -5.20 9.20 -1.61
C GLN A 44 -6.69 9.00 -1.85
N GLN A 45 -7.16 7.80 -1.55
CA GLN A 45 -8.57 7.46 -1.52
C GLN A 45 -9.02 7.42 -0.06
N SER A 46 -10.10 8.14 0.27
CA SER A 46 -10.74 8.00 1.57
C SER A 46 -11.34 6.60 1.71
N ILE A 47 -11.09 5.94 2.84
CA ILE A 47 -11.62 4.59 3.12
C ILE A 47 -13.08 4.70 3.58
N ASN A 48 -13.38 5.67 4.44
CA ASN A 48 -14.73 5.98 4.90
C ASN A 48 -14.96 7.50 4.91
N PRO A 49 -16.17 7.98 4.56
CA PRO A 49 -16.49 9.42 4.58
C PRO A 49 -16.29 10.10 5.93
N ASP A 50 -16.48 9.35 7.03
CA ASP A 50 -16.46 9.87 8.39
C ASP A 50 -15.10 9.72 9.09
N SER A 51 -14.07 9.23 8.38
CA SER A 51 -12.74 8.99 8.95
C SER A 51 -11.65 9.69 8.14
N ASP A 52 -10.58 10.10 8.83
CA ASP A 52 -9.35 10.59 8.21
C ASP A 52 -8.45 9.45 7.67
N ALA A 53 -8.99 8.23 7.58
CA ALA A 53 -8.28 7.06 7.07
C ALA A 53 -8.24 7.08 5.53
N VAL A 54 -7.04 6.96 4.98
CA VAL A 54 -6.79 6.96 3.55
C VAL A 54 -5.98 5.73 3.12
N ILE A 55 -6.24 5.26 1.91
CA ILE A 55 -5.47 4.23 1.22
C ILE A 55 -4.82 4.79 -0.04
N PHE A 56 -3.56 4.46 -0.28
CA PHE A 56 -2.81 4.93 -1.46
C PHE A 56 -1.61 4.07 -1.80
N VAL A 57 -1.16 4.14 -3.06
CA VAL A 57 0.14 3.59 -3.48
C VAL A 57 1.26 4.52 -2.99
N ASN A 58 2.10 4.11 -2.05
CA ASN A 58 3.19 4.95 -1.54
C ASN A 58 4.39 5.00 -2.51
N ARG A 59 5.06 3.87 -2.69
CA ARG A 59 6.20 3.70 -3.60
C ARG A 59 5.73 3.00 -4.87
N PHE A 60 6.28 3.39 -6.01
CA PHE A 60 6.02 2.77 -7.31
C PHE A 60 7.25 2.96 -8.20
N GLU A 61 8.01 1.88 -8.43
CA GLU A 61 9.30 1.93 -9.11
C GLU A 61 9.53 0.70 -9.99
N ASP A 62 10.22 0.90 -11.12
CA ASP A 62 10.64 -0.17 -12.00
C ASP A 62 12.01 -0.72 -11.60
N TYR A 63 12.13 -2.03 -11.52
CA TYR A 63 13.40 -2.73 -11.31
C TYR A 63 13.43 -4.01 -12.14
N SER A 64 14.41 -4.13 -13.03
CA SER A 64 14.60 -5.29 -13.93
C SER A 64 13.32 -5.71 -14.67
N GLY A 65 12.55 -4.73 -15.19
CA GLY A 65 11.32 -4.97 -15.96
C GLY A 65 10.07 -5.25 -15.12
N ILE A 66 10.20 -5.43 -13.81
CA ILE A 66 9.08 -5.60 -12.88
C ILE A 66 8.80 -4.26 -12.20
N THR A 67 7.53 -3.89 -12.12
CA THR A 67 7.12 -2.69 -11.39
C THR A 67 6.72 -3.06 -9.97
N PHE A 68 7.43 -2.54 -8.98
CA PHE A 68 7.16 -2.77 -7.57
C PHE A 68 6.40 -1.61 -6.95
N GLY A 69 5.42 -1.93 -6.13
CA GLY A 69 4.63 -0.95 -5.42
C GLY A 69 4.35 -1.31 -3.97
N GLN A 70 3.99 -0.28 -3.21
CA GLN A 70 3.56 -0.39 -1.82
C GLN A 70 2.16 0.22 -1.70
N LEU A 71 1.18 -0.56 -1.29
CA LEU A 71 -0.13 -0.06 -0.89
C LEU A 71 -0.13 0.17 0.61
N VAL A 72 -0.54 1.36 1.05
CA VAL A 72 -0.48 1.80 2.44
C VAL A 72 -1.84 2.30 2.89
N THR A 73 -2.22 1.97 4.13
CA THR A 73 -3.27 2.69 4.85
C THR A 73 -2.68 3.54 5.97
N LEU A 74 -3.23 4.74 6.11
CA LEU A 74 -2.82 5.74 7.08
C LEU A 74 -4.05 6.39 7.67
N GLU A 75 -4.04 6.63 8.97
CA GLU A 75 -5.05 7.42 9.66
C GLU A 75 -4.35 8.56 10.40
N ALA A 76 -4.81 9.80 10.17
CA ALA A 76 -4.19 10.98 10.77
C ALA A 76 -4.46 11.05 12.28
N GLY A 77 -3.46 11.45 13.06
CA GLY A 77 -3.64 11.69 14.50
C GLY A 77 -3.83 10.41 15.33
N ARG A 78 -3.50 9.25 14.77
CA ARG A 78 -3.63 7.97 15.46
C ARG A 78 -2.78 7.92 16.73
N VAL A 79 -3.32 7.27 17.75
CA VAL A 79 -2.64 6.98 19.01
C VAL A 79 -2.25 5.51 19.05
N GLN A 80 -0.96 5.22 19.25
CA GLN A 80 -0.45 3.86 19.41
C GLN A 80 -0.28 3.54 20.89
N ARG A 81 -1.00 2.53 21.40
CA ARG A 81 -0.78 2.01 22.75
C ARG A 81 0.45 1.12 22.80
N PHE A 82 1.17 1.17 23.92
CA PHE A 82 2.26 0.26 24.25
C PHE A 82 2.14 -0.20 25.69
N ILE A 83 2.75 -1.33 26.00
CA ILE A 83 2.75 -1.93 27.33
C ILE A 83 4.21 -2.03 27.80
N THR A 84 4.46 -1.63 29.04
CA THR A 84 5.78 -1.79 29.66
C THR A 84 5.80 -3.12 30.37
N VAL A 85 6.63 -4.04 29.86
CA VAL A 85 6.82 -5.35 30.47
C VAL A 85 7.93 -5.22 31.53
N ASP A 86 7.54 -5.45 32.77
CA ASP A 86 8.42 -5.49 33.94
C ASP A 86 8.13 -6.80 34.67
N ASP A 87 9.06 -7.74 34.62
CA ASP A 87 8.86 -9.12 35.10
C ASP A 87 8.59 -9.19 36.63
N ASP A 88 8.92 -8.13 37.37
CA ASP A 88 8.73 -8.01 38.81
C ASP A 88 7.47 -7.20 39.20
N ALA A 89 6.71 -6.67 38.22
CA ALA A 89 5.53 -5.86 38.49
C ALA A 89 4.26 -6.70 38.72
N ASP A 90 3.44 -6.30 39.71
CA ASP A 90 2.11 -6.91 39.96
C ASP A 90 1.16 -6.78 38.75
N TYR A 91 1.37 -5.75 37.94
CA TYR A 91 0.67 -5.51 36.69
C TYR A 91 1.53 -4.65 35.75
N TYR A 92 1.36 -4.84 34.44
CA TYR A 92 2.06 -4.05 33.43
C TYR A 92 1.38 -2.70 33.21
N SER A 93 2.19 -1.65 33.03
CA SER A 93 1.66 -0.33 32.68
C SER A 93 1.25 -0.30 31.20
N ILE A 94 0.10 0.30 30.91
CA ILE A 94 -0.38 0.55 29.56
C ILE A 94 -0.38 2.05 29.33
N ASP A 95 0.40 2.48 28.36
CA ASP A 95 0.56 3.88 27.99
C ASP A 95 0.27 4.07 26.50
N SER A 96 0.31 5.33 26.06
CA SER A 96 0.04 5.66 24.66
C SER A 96 0.98 6.73 24.13
N MET A 97 1.29 6.60 22.84
CA MET A 97 2.12 7.53 22.09
C MET A 97 1.30 8.09 20.94
N THR A 98 1.28 9.42 20.86
CA THR A 98 0.67 10.19 19.78
C THR A 98 1.70 10.50 18.69
N SER A 99 1.25 10.73 17.45
CA SER A 99 2.12 10.97 16.28
C SER A 99 3.10 12.15 16.45
N ASP A 100 2.75 13.17 17.26
CA ASP A 100 3.59 14.34 17.55
C ASP A 100 4.85 14.01 18.36
N LYS A 101 4.86 12.88 19.08
CA LYS A 101 6.00 12.43 19.89
C LYS A 101 7.01 11.58 19.11
N ILE A 102 6.77 11.30 17.81
CA ILE A 102 7.68 10.47 17.01
C ILE A 102 8.93 11.30 16.63
N PRO A 103 10.14 10.95 17.15
CA PRO A 103 11.35 11.76 17.00
C PRO A 103 11.87 11.78 15.55
N TYR A 104 12.45 12.91 15.13
CA TYR A 104 13.08 13.03 13.82
C TYR A 104 14.53 12.54 13.84
N PRO A 105 14.95 11.71 12.86
CA PRO A 105 16.35 11.36 12.72
C PRO A 105 17.15 12.64 12.38
N ASP A 106 18.34 12.75 12.96
CA ASP A 106 19.39 13.72 12.62
C ASP A 106 18.98 15.20 12.64
N GLY A 107 18.26 15.64 13.68
CA GLY A 107 18.04 17.08 13.92
C GLY A 107 17.12 17.78 12.92
N GLU A 108 16.43 17.04 12.05
CA GLU A 108 15.33 17.60 11.25
C GLU A 108 14.20 18.05 12.19
N THR A 109 14.05 19.34 12.45
CA THR A 109 12.88 19.85 13.17
C THR A 109 11.63 19.80 12.28
N ALA A 110 10.48 19.45 12.86
CA ALA A 110 9.19 19.76 12.26
C ALA A 110 9.21 21.25 11.88
N GLY A 111 8.90 21.58 10.63
CA GLY A 111 9.27 22.85 10.02
C GLY A 111 9.04 24.06 10.94
N ASN A 112 10.08 24.90 11.04
CA ASN A 112 10.29 25.90 12.09
C ASN A 112 9.42 27.16 11.91
N THR A 113 8.49 27.16 10.95
CA THR A 113 7.53 28.23 10.69
C THR A 113 6.12 27.64 10.64
N GLU A 114 5.10 28.43 10.97
CA GLU A 114 3.70 27.95 10.93
C GLU A 114 3.28 27.42 9.54
N HIS A 115 3.96 27.86 8.48
CA HIS A 115 3.80 27.34 7.11
C HIS A 115 4.52 26.00 6.84
N SER A 116 5.50 25.63 7.67
CA SER A 116 6.33 24.43 7.48
C SER A 116 6.03 23.29 8.47
N LYS A 117 5.22 23.53 9.51
CA LYS A 117 4.53 22.45 10.25
C LYS A 117 3.64 21.57 9.36
N ALA A 118 3.14 22.10 8.24
CA ALA A 118 2.39 21.35 7.24
C ALA A 118 3.27 20.51 6.30
N ALA A 119 4.59 20.74 6.24
CA ALA A 119 5.44 20.21 5.17
C ALA A 119 5.95 18.77 5.44
N LYS A 120 6.16 18.41 6.70
CA LYS A 120 6.58 17.07 7.11
C LYS A 120 5.85 16.71 8.40
N ARG A 121 4.97 15.71 8.33
CA ARG A 121 4.33 15.10 9.50
C ARG A 121 4.69 13.64 9.57
N ARG A 122 4.85 13.13 10.79
CA ARG A 122 4.90 11.70 11.04
C ARG A 122 3.53 11.22 11.45
N GLU A 123 3.23 10.00 11.04
CA GLU A 123 1.99 9.32 11.37
C GLU A 123 2.32 7.84 11.55
N PHE A 124 1.54 7.16 12.39
CA PHE A 124 1.65 5.71 12.51
C PHE A 124 1.08 5.03 11.27
N LEU A 125 1.88 4.15 10.67
CA LEU A 125 1.45 3.30 9.58
C LEU A 125 0.48 2.25 10.11
N GLU A 126 -0.73 2.17 9.55
CA GLU A 126 -1.70 1.16 9.95
C GLU A 126 -1.39 -0.20 9.31
N SER A 127 -1.21 -0.20 7.99
CA SER A 127 -0.93 -1.41 7.25
C SER A 127 -0.20 -1.11 5.94
N VAL A 128 0.58 -2.10 5.49
CA VAL A 128 1.27 -2.06 4.20
C VAL A 128 1.17 -3.42 3.50
N LEU A 129 0.84 -3.37 2.22
CA LEU A 129 0.91 -4.51 1.30
C LEU A 129 1.94 -4.17 0.23
N TYR A 130 2.82 -5.13 -0.09
CA TYR A 130 3.77 -4.99 -1.19
C TYR A 130 3.26 -5.75 -2.40
N PHE A 131 3.45 -5.20 -3.59
CA PHE A 131 3.10 -5.87 -4.83
C PHE A 131 4.18 -5.69 -5.90
N GLY A 132 4.29 -6.67 -6.79
CA GLY A 132 5.11 -6.61 -8.00
C GLY A 132 4.24 -6.92 -9.21
N VAL A 133 4.42 -6.19 -10.30
CA VAL A 133 3.64 -6.31 -11.54
C VAL A 133 4.56 -6.54 -12.74
N LEU A 134 4.23 -7.54 -13.55
CA LEU A 134 4.86 -7.82 -14.85
C LEU A 134 3.75 -8.11 -15.87
N GLY A 135 3.51 -7.19 -16.80
CA GLY A 135 2.34 -7.22 -17.68
C GLY A 135 1.03 -7.27 -16.88
N ASN A 136 0.31 -8.40 -16.96
CA ASN A 136 -0.91 -8.68 -16.20
C ASN A 136 -0.70 -9.66 -15.03
N HIS A 137 0.55 -10.00 -14.72
CA HIS A 137 0.92 -10.88 -13.62
C HIS A 137 1.28 -10.06 -12.39
N MET A 138 0.71 -10.42 -11.25
CA MET A 138 0.92 -9.70 -10.00
C MET A 138 1.29 -10.66 -8.87
N VAL A 139 2.30 -10.30 -8.09
CA VAL A 139 2.65 -10.98 -6.84
C VAL A 139 2.37 -10.04 -5.67
N LEU A 140 1.87 -10.59 -4.57
CA LEU A 140 1.44 -9.83 -3.40
C LEU A 140 2.10 -10.40 -2.14
N LEU A 141 2.60 -9.50 -1.30
CA LEU A 141 2.96 -9.78 0.07
C LEU A 141 2.02 -8.98 0.98
N GLN A 142 1.03 -9.69 1.53
CA GLN A 142 -0.10 -9.10 2.25
C GLN A 142 0.24 -8.90 3.73
N SER A 143 -0.37 -7.89 4.36
CA SER A 143 -0.43 -7.77 5.81
C SER A 143 -1.76 -8.31 6.35
N ALA A 144 -1.93 -8.32 7.67
CA ALA A 144 -3.20 -8.68 8.28
C ALA A 144 -4.34 -7.71 7.89
N GLY A 145 -4.04 -6.40 7.84
CA GLY A 145 -5.01 -5.33 7.58
C GLY A 145 -5.16 -4.93 6.10
N LEU A 146 -4.23 -5.31 5.23
CA LEU A 146 -4.32 -5.06 3.78
C LEU A 146 -4.21 -6.35 2.97
N ARG A 147 -5.29 -6.66 2.24
CA ARG A 147 -5.43 -7.85 1.41
C ARG A 147 -5.69 -7.48 -0.05
N SER A 148 -5.84 -8.49 -0.91
CA SER A 148 -5.90 -8.33 -2.36
C SER A 148 -7.17 -7.62 -2.82
N ASN A 149 -8.27 -7.77 -2.09
CA ASN A 149 -9.51 -7.04 -2.32
C ASN A 149 -9.32 -5.53 -2.10
N ASN A 150 -8.54 -5.11 -1.09
CA ASN A 150 -8.23 -3.70 -0.88
C ASN A 150 -7.42 -3.14 -2.05
N LEU A 151 -6.42 -3.90 -2.53
CA LEU A 151 -5.65 -3.51 -3.70
C LEU A 151 -6.52 -3.44 -4.96
N GLU A 152 -7.35 -4.45 -5.22
CA GLU A 152 -8.27 -4.46 -6.36
C GLU A 152 -9.21 -3.24 -6.34
N ALA A 153 -9.86 -2.98 -5.20
CA ALA A 153 -10.75 -1.83 -5.05
C ALA A 153 -10.01 -0.50 -5.28
N HIS A 154 -8.81 -0.35 -4.72
CA HIS A 154 -8.00 0.85 -4.90
C HIS A 154 -7.53 1.02 -6.35
N LEU A 155 -7.12 -0.06 -7.02
CA LEU A 155 -6.71 -0.01 -8.43
C LEU A 155 -7.89 0.33 -9.35
N THR A 156 -9.07 -0.23 -9.08
CA THR A 156 -10.30 0.10 -9.83
C THR A 156 -10.64 1.58 -9.68
N TRP A 157 -10.59 2.12 -8.46
CA TRP A 157 -10.79 3.56 -8.23
C TRP A 157 -9.71 4.40 -8.92
N LEU A 158 -8.44 4.04 -8.73
CA LEU A 158 -7.31 4.82 -9.22
C LEU A 158 -7.30 4.89 -10.75
N LEU A 159 -7.42 3.74 -11.42
CA LEU A 159 -7.33 3.63 -12.86
C LEU A 159 -8.63 4.04 -13.57
N GLY A 160 -9.79 3.77 -12.96
CA GLY A 160 -11.08 4.14 -13.52
C GLY A 160 -11.48 5.56 -13.16
N THR A 161 -11.88 5.76 -11.91
CA THR A 161 -12.51 7.02 -11.44
C THR A 161 -11.52 8.17 -11.32
N HIS A 162 -10.30 7.93 -10.82
CA HIS A 162 -9.38 9.01 -10.45
C HIS A 162 -8.51 9.51 -11.60
N THR A 163 -7.99 8.59 -12.42
CA THR A 163 -7.10 8.93 -13.55
C THR A 163 -7.71 8.68 -14.92
N SER A 164 -8.84 7.95 -15.00
CA SER A 164 -9.47 7.53 -16.27
C SER A 164 -8.49 6.87 -17.24
N ALA A 165 -7.51 6.15 -16.70
CA ALA A 165 -6.49 5.44 -17.44
C ALA A 165 -7.00 4.13 -18.05
N ILE A 166 -8.15 3.62 -17.58
CA ILE A 166 -8.94 2.58 -18.26
C ILE A 166 -10.26 3.18 -18.78
N PRO A 167 -10.81 2.64 -19.90
CA PRO A 167 -12.09 3.10 -20.45
C PRO A 167 -13.24 3.00 -19.45
N GLU A 168 -14.23 3.87 -19.61
CA GLU A 168 -15.48 3.79 -18.84
C GLU A 168 -16.17 2.43 -19.06
N GLY A 169 -16.62 1.81 -17.97
CA GLY A 169 -17.19 0.46 -17.99
C GLY A 169 -16.18 -0.68 -18.05
N ALA A 170 -14.87 -0.41 -18.11
CA ALA A 170 -13.87 -1.46 -17.97
C ALA A 170 -13.87 -2.02 -16.54
N MET A 171 -13.87 -3.36 -16.43
CA MET A 171 -13.83 -4.06 -15.14
C MET A 171 -12.41 -4.56 -14.88
N LEU A 172 -11.88 -4.28 -13.69
CA LEU A 172 -10.60 -4.80 -13.21
C LEU A 172 -10.86 -5.86 -12.13
N SER A 173 -10.20 -7.02 -12.24
CA SER A 173 -10.28 -8.09 -11.23
C SER A 173 -8.94 -8.82 -11.04
N LEU A 174 -8.61 -9.20 -9.81
CA LEU A 174 -7.43 -9.95 -9.40
C LEU A 174 -7.80 -11.42 -9.16
N ARG A 175 -7.63 -12.25 -10.19
CA ARG A 175 -7.93 -13.67 -10.09
C ARG A 175 -6.79 -14.43 -9.44
N ALA A 176 -7.12 -15.27 -8.46
CA ALA A 176 -6.18 -16.28 -7.99
C ALA A 176 -5.97 -17.32 -9.10
N CYS A 177 -4.76 -17.82 -9.24
CA CYS A 177 -4.55 -19.05 -9.99
C CYS A 177 -5.14 -20.20 -9.16
N SER A 178 -6.26 -20.78 -9.58
CA SER A 178 -6.69 -22.06 -9.04
C SER A 178 -5.69 -23.12 -9.51
N LYS A 179 -5.23 -23.99 -8.60
CA LYS A 179 -4.53 -25.23 -8.99
C LYS A 179 -5.56 -26.19 -9.61
N SER A 180 -6.07 -25.86 -10.79
CA SER A 180 -6.95 -26.73 -11.57
C SER A 180 -6.77 -26.46 -13.07
N GLN A 181 -5.53 -26.53 -13.55
CA GLN A 181 -5.31 -26.80 -14.96
C GLN A 181 -4.02 -27.60 -15.08
N SER A 182 -4.21 -28.86 -15.47
CA SER A 182 -3.20 -29.84 -15.83
C SER A 182 -1.97 -29.18 -16.47
N MET A 183 -0.82 -29.28 -15.79
CA MET A 183 0.47 -29.15 -16.46
C MET A 183 0.51 -30.20 -17.58
N ARG A 184 0.34 -29.77 -18.82
CA ARG A 184 0.99 -30.40 -19.95
C ARG A 184 1.84 -29.34 -20.62
N PRO A 185 3.17 -29.53 -20.69
CA PRO A 185 3.97 -28.80 -21.65
C PRO A 185 3.68 -29.43 -23.02
N ALA A 186 3.27 -28.63 -23.98
CA ALA A 186 3.43 -28.98 -25.38
C ALA A 186 4.72 -28.29 -25.86
N CYS A 187 5.65 -29.11 -26.36
CA CYS A 187 6.73 -28.67 -27.24
C CYS A 187 6.18 -27.91 -28.45
#